data_AF-A0A7C2YS63-F1
#
_entry.id   AF-A0A7C2YS63-F1
#
_cell.length_a   1.000
_cell.length_b   1.000
_cell.length_c   1.000
_cell.angle_alpha   90.00
_cell.angle_beta   90.00
_cell.angle_gamma   90.00
#
_symmetry.space_group_name_H-M   'P 1'
#
loop_
_entity.id
_entity.type
_entity.pdbx_description
1 polymer ?
#
loop_
_entity_poly.entity_id
_entity_poly.type
_entity_poly.pdbx_seq_one_letter_code
_entity_poly.pdbx_strand_id
1 'polypeptide(L)'
;MRGHTPAIALSLVLVTGCATAPREQPPVRRDAPSPSQPSTQRPAPPPPVNLSGYSAAFKQGYGDGCASARGTMRRDDARYRSDNDYMMGWSDGNSVCRARR
;
A
#
# COMPACT_ATOMS: atom_id res chain seq x y z
N MET A 1 -33.78 41.22 -23.70
CA MET A 1 -32.47 41.92 -23.74
C MET A 1 -31.46 40.97 -24.37
N ARG A 2 -30.72 41.43 -25.39
CA ARG A 2 -29.75 40.66 -26.16
C ARG A 2 -28.42 40.55 -25.39
N GLY A 3 -27.74 39.42 -25.51
CA GLY A 3 -26.36 39.24 -25.07
C GLY A 3 -25.88 37.80 -25.20
N HIS A 4 -25.53 37.38 -26.42
CA HIS A 4 -24.68 36.22 -26.66
C HIS A 4 -23.24 36.71 -26.82
N THR A 5 -22.28 36.07 -26.15
CA THR A 5 -20.93 35.84 -26.71
C THR A 5 -20.30 34.62 -26.03
N PRO A 6 -19.91 33.59 -26.81
CA PRO A 6 -19.20 32.40 -26.34
C PRO A 6 -17.68 32.62 -26.35
N ALA A 7 -17.01 32.30 -25.25
CA ALA A 7 -15.56 32.16 -25.24
C ALA A 7 -15.18 30.74 -25.68
N ILE A 8 -15.03 30.56 -26.98
CA ILE A 8 -14.32 29.44 -27.60
C ILE A 8 -12.82 29.71 -27.45
N ALA A 9 -12.06 28.68 -27.08
CA ALA A 9 -10.69 28.36 -27.53
C ALA A 9 -9.84 27.85 -26.36
N LEU A 10 -8.91 26.92 -26.49
CA LEU A 10 -8.51 25.97 -27.53
C LEU A 10 -7.35 25.22 -26.86
N SER A 11 -7.45 23.90 -26.83
CA SER A 11 -6.38 22.89 -26.88
C SER A 11 -4.94 23.26 -26.45
N LEU A 12 -4.32 22.38 -25.65
CA LEU A 12 -3.16 21.61 -26.10
C LEU A 12 -2.85 20.46 -25.13
N VAL A 13 -3.19 19.26 -25.59
CA VAL A 13 -2.78 17.98 -25.03
C VAL A 13 -1.31 17.76 -25.37
N LEU A 14 -0.44 17.60 -24.39
CA LEU A 14 0.92 17.11 -24.58
C LEU A 14 1.01 15.69 -24.01
N VAL A 15 0.76 14.69 -24.86
CA VAL A 15 1.08 13.29 -24.57
C VAL A 15 2.58 13.11 -24.77
N THR A 16 3.36 13.17 -23.70
CA THR A 16 4.79 12.86 -23.75
C THR A 16 4.95 11.34 -23.76
N GLY A 17 5.17 10.76 -24.94
CA GLY A 17 5.45 9.33 -25.10
C GLY A 17 6.86 8.98 -24.64
N CYS A 18 6.98 8.04 -23.70
CA CYS A 18 8.26 7.39 -23.38
C CYS A 18 8.53 6.31 -24.44
N ALA A 19 9.50 6.57 -25.32
CA ALA A 19 10.02 5.58 -26.25
C ALA A 19 10.91 4.59 -25.48
N THR A 20 10.43 3.36 -25.31
CA THR A 20 11.21 2.25 -24.74
C THR A 20 11.87 1.49 -25.90
N ALA A 21 13.16 1.72 -26.14
CA ALA A 21 13.92 0.91 -27.07
C ALA A 21 14.09 -0.53 -26.50
N PRO A 22 14.04 -1.59 -27.34
CA PRO A 22 14.46 -2.91 -26.92
C PRO A 22 15.96 -2.88 -26.65
N ARG A 23 16.37 -3.17 -25.42
CA ARG A 23 17.78 -3.46 -25.13
C ARG A 23 18.10 -4.82 -25.73
N GLU A 24 18.85 -4.82 -26.82
CA GLU A 24 19.57 -5.99 -27.31
C GLU A 24 20.55 -6.41 -26.21
N GLN A 25 20.19 -7.46 -25.46
CA GLN A 25 21.05 -8.00 -24.41
C GLN A 25 22.19 -8.77 -25.08
N PRO A 26 23.46 -8.43 -24.80
CA PRO A 26 24.60 -9.24 -25.21
C PRO A 26 24.41 -10.68 -24.71
N PRO A 27 24.92 -11.69 -25.44
CA PRO A 27 24.76 -13.09 -25.04
C PRO A 27 25.27 -13.28 -23.61
N VAL A 28 24.37 -13.73 -22.73
CA VAL A 28 24.66 -14.05 -21.33
C VAL A 28 25.85 -15.01 -21.32
N ARG A 29 27.02 -14.51 -20.90
CA ARG A 29 28.11 -15.39 -20.49
C ARG A 29 27.54 -16.20 -19.32
N ARG A 30 27.45 -17.52 -19.53
CA ARG A 30 27.22 -18.49 -18.46
C ARG A 30 28.47 -18.50 -17.60
N ASP A 31 28.58 -17.53 -16.70
CA ASP A 31 29.56 -17.60 -15.62
C ASP A 31 29.10 -18.71 -14.65
N ALA A 32 30.07 -19.54 -14.30
CA ALA A 32 29.93 -20.76 -13.50
C ALA A 32 29.29 -20.50 -12.11
N PRO A 33 28.76 -21.53 -11.43
CA PRO A 33 28.20 -21.39 -10.09
C PRO A 33 29.28 -20.91 -9.12
N SER A 34 29.16 -19.68 -8.62
CA SER A 34 30.04 -19.16 -7.59
C SER A 34 29.72 -19.86 -6.25
N PRO A 35 30.70 -20.48 -5.59
CA PRO A 35 30.47 -21.14 -4.31
C PRO A 35 30.28 -20.10 -3.21
N SER A 36 29.15 -20.21 -2.51
CA SER A 36 28.96 -19.71 -1.14
C SER A 36 28.93 -18.18 -0.99
N GLN A 37 27.85 -17.55 -1.44
CA GLN A 37 27.37 -16.36 -0.72
C GLN A 37 26.65 -16.85 0.55
N PRO A 38 27.03 -16.39 1.75
CA PRO A 38 26.23 -16.64 2.95
C PRO A 38 24.89 -15.97 2.70
N SER A 39 23.87 -16.81 2.51
CA SER A 39 22.52 -16.35 2.28
C SER A 39 22.07 -15.67 3.57
N THR A 40 22.13 -14.33 3.60
CA THR A 40 21.30 -13.53 4.49
C THR A 40 19.87 -13.74 4.02
N GLN A 41 19.32 -14.92 4.28
CA GLN A 41 17.93 -15.25 4.04
C GLN A 41 17.14 -14.30 4.90
N ARG A 42 16.61 -13.25 4.27
CA ARG A 42 15.61 -12.40 4.88
C ARG A 42 14.53 -13.35 5.42
N PRO A 43 14.19 -13.26 6.72
CA PRO A 43 13.11 -14.08 7.27
C PRO A 43 11.90 -13.99 6.36
N ALA A 44 11.27 -15.14 6.10
CA ALA A 44 10.04 -15.18 5.31
C ALA A 44 9.02 -14.20 5.93
N PRO A 45 8.25 -13.47 5.11
CA PRO A 45 7.24 -12.57 5.64
C PRO A 45 6.25 -13.37 6.50
N PRO A 46 5.77 -12.79 7.61
CA PRO A 46 4.80 -13.45 8.47
C PRO A 46 3.52 -13.75 7.68
N PRO A 47 2.78 -14.82 8.02
CA PRO A 47 1.58 -15.20 7.29
C PRO A 47 0.50 -14.10 7.34
N PRO A 48 -0.39 -14.06 6.34
CA PRO A 48 -1.53 -13.16 6.34
C PRO A 48 -2.46 -13.46 7.52
N VAL A 49 -3.05 -12.42 8.10
CA VAL A 49 -4.00 -12.56 9.21
C VAL A 49 -5.38 -12.89 8.65
N ASN A 50 -6.01 -13.93 9.18
CA ASN A 50 -7.38 -14.28 8.83
C ASN A 50 -8.37 -13.53 9.73
N LEU A 51 -9.12 -12.60 9.14
CA LEU A 51 -10.15 -11.83 9.83
C LEU A 51 -11.58 -12.36 9.58
N SER A 52 -11.71 -13.58 9.06
CA SER A 52 -13.02 -14.22 8.87
C SER A 52 -13.73 -14.40 10.21
N GLY A 53 -15.05 -14.18 10.24
CA GLY A 53 -15.84 -14.25 11.48
C GLY A 53 -15.81 -12.99 12.35
N TYR A 54 -14.83 -12.09 12.16
CA TYR A 54 -14.84 -10.79 12.85
C TYR A 54 -15.84 -9.82 12.22
N SER A 55 -16.38 -8.94 13.05
CA SER A 55 -17.32 -7.89 12.62
C SER A 55 -16.66 -6.91 11.66
N ALA A 56 -17.49 -6.18 10.90
CA ALA A 56 -16.99 -5.15 9.99
C ALA A 56 -16.26 -4.03 10.74
N ALA A 57 -16.74 -3.66 11.93
CA ALA A 57 -16.11 -2.68 12.81
C ALA A 57 -14.71 -3.11 13.23
N PHE A 58 -14.55 -4.38 13.66
CA PHE A 58 -13.24 -4.94 14.00
C PHE A 58 -12.28 -4.92 12.81
N LYS A 59 -12.72 -5.35 11.63
CA LYS A 59 -11.90 -5.37 10.41
C LYS A 59 -11.41 -3.96 10.03
N GLN A 60 -12.29 -2.97 10.13
CA GLN A 60 -11.92 -1.58 9.86
C GLN A 60 -10.93 -1.07 10.91
N GLY A 61 -11.21 -1.30 12.19
CA GLY A 61 -10.29 -0.99 13.28
C GLY A 61 -8.91 -1.60 13.03
N TYR A 62 -8.86 -2.89 12.69
CA TYR A 62 -7.62 -3.61 12.38
C TYR A 62 -6.81 -2.97 11.26
N GLY A 63 -7.48 -2.59 10.16
CA GLY A 63 -6.83 -1.87 9.05
C GLY A 63 -6.24 -0.53 9.47
N ASP A 64 -7.02 0.27 10.21
CA ASP A 64 -6.62 1.58 10.72
C ASP A 64 -5.46 1.46 11.74
N GLY A 65 -5.52 0.46 12.61
CA GLY A 65 -4.44 0.11 13.55
C GLY A 65 -3.16 -0.25 12.82
N CYS A 66 -3.24 -1.09 11.78
CA CYS A 66 -2.08 -1.44 10.96
C CYS A 66 -1.51 -0.24 10.19
N ALA A 67 -2.36 0.70 9.73
CA ALA A 67 -1.91 1.94 9.12
C ALA A 67 -1.21 2.85 10.16
N SER A 68 -1.72 2.91 11.40
CA SER A 68 -1.11 3.61 12.53
C SER A 68 0.26 3.04 12.89
N ALA A 69 0.41 1.72 12.74
CA ALA A 69 1.67 1.03 12.98
C ALA A 69 2.79 1.50 12.06
N ARG A 70 2.55 2.32 11.02
CA ARG A 70 3.55 2.82 10.06
C ARG A 70 4.00 4.27 10.30
N GLY A 71 3.50 4.94 11.33
CA GLY A 71 3.93 6.30 11.69
C GLY A 71 2.79 7.12 12.27
N THR A 72 2.13 7.91 11.41
CA THR A 72 1.00 8.73 11.82
C THR A 72 -0.16 7.87 12.30
N MET A 73 -0.69 8.18 13.49
CA MET A 73 -1.89 7.54 14.01
C MET A 73 -3.06 7.74 13.04
N ARG A 74 -3.61 6.63 12.55
CA ARG A 74 -4.79 6.53 11.70
C ARG A 74 -5.87 5.84 12.53
N ARG A 75 -6.76 6.64 13.12
CA ARG A 75 -7.81 6.14 14.01
C ARG A 75 -9.02 7.05 13.89
N ASP A 76 -10.19 6.47 13.77
CA ASP A 76 -11.46 7.16 13.98
C ASP A 76 -11.69 7.30 15.48
N ASP A 77 -11.47 8.51 15.99
CA ASP A 77 -11.55 8.82 17.40
C ASP A 77 -12.96 8.70 17.98
N ALA A 78 -14.00 8.94 17.19
CA ALA A 78 -15.37 8.78 17.65
C ALA A 78 -15.66 7.29 17.86
N ARG A 79 -15.37 6.48 16.84
CA ARG A 79 -15.57 5.03 16.89
C ARG A 79 -14.69 4.35 17.93
N TYR A 80 -13.44 4.78 18.09
CA TYR A 80 -12.57 4.22 19.13
C TYR A 80 -13.13 4.38 20.54
N ARG A 81 -13.96 5.41 20.79
CA ARG A 81 -14.60 5.63 22.09
C ARG A 81 -15.95 4.92 22.22
N SER A 82 -16.69 4.74 21.14
CA SER A 82 -18.08 4.29 21.18
C SER A 82 -18.32 2.86 20.66
N ASP A 83 -17.37 2.29 19.92
CA ASP A 83 -17.48 1.00 19.24
C ASP A 83 -16.34 0.08 19.73
N ASN A 84 -16.68 -0.86 20.63
CA ASN A 84 -15.72 -1.79 21.23
C ASN A 84 -15.03 -2.67 20.18
N ASP A 85 -15.75 -3.10 19.14
CA ASP A 85 -15.18 -3.94 18.10
C ASP A 85 -14.12 -3.17 17.30
N TYR A 86 -14.43 -1.92 16.94
CA TYR A 86 -13.46 -1.03 16.30
C TYR A 86 -12.23 -0.78 17.19
N MET A 87 -12.44 -0.49 18.48
CA MET A 87 -11.36 -0.27 19.44
C MET A 87 -10.44 -1.48 19.56
N MET A 88 -11.01 -2.67 19.73
CA MET A 88 -10.26 -3.93 19.81
C MET A 88 -9.50 -4.20 18.51
N GLY A 89 -10.18 -4.06 17.36
CA GLY A 89 -9.54 -4.22 16.05
C GLY A 89 -8.36 -3.28 15.89
N TRP A 90 -8.50 -2.00 16.24
CA TRP A 90 -7.43 -1.01 16.13
C TRP A 90 -6.22 -1.34 17.02
N SER A 91 -6.46 -1.74 18.26
CA SER A 91 -5.40 -2.14 19.19
C SER A 91 -4.63 -3.36 18.68
N ASP A 92 -5.36 -4.38 18.22
CA ASP A 92 -4.79 -5.63 17.68
C ASP A 92 -3.99 -5.36 16.39
N GLY A 93 -4.59 -4.66 15.42
CA GLY A 93 -3.93 -4.31 14.16
C GLY A 93 -2.66 -3.48 14.35
N ASN A 94 -2.68 -2.51 15.28
CA ASN A 94 -1.50 -1.72 15.61
C ASN A 94 -0.40 -2.58 16.24
N SER A 95 -0.75 -3.47 17.17
CA SER A 95 0.22 -4.35 17.84
C SER A 95 0.84 -5.35 16.87
N VAL A 96 0.01 -6.03 16.08
CA VAL A 96 0.45 -7.02 15.09
C VAL A 96 1.34 -6.37 14.04
N CYS A 97 0.94 -5.25 13.43
CA CYS A 97 1.73 -4.65 12.36
C CYS A 97 3.00 -3.93 12.87
N ARG A 98 3.05 -3.50 14.13
CA ARG A 98 4.29 -3.02 14.76
C ARG A 98 5.30 -4.14 14.95
N ALA A 99 4.84 -5.32 15.36
CA ALA A 99 5.71 -6.49 15.54
C ALA A 99 6.25 -7.05 14.21
N ARG A 100 5.63 -6.70 13.08
CA ARG A 100 6.04 -7.13 11.73
C ARG A 100 6.98 -6.12 11.02
N ARG A 101 7.31 -4.99 11.65
CA ARG A 101 8.35 -4.07 11.15
C ARG A 101 9.73 -4.57 11.53
#